data_AF-A0A3D2IJP8-F1
#
_entry.id   AF-A0A3D2IJP8-F1
#
_cell.length_a   1.000
_cell.length_b   1.000
_cell.length_c   1.000
_cell.angle_alpha   90.00
_cell.angle_beta   90.00
_cell.angle_gamma   90.00
#
_symmetry.space_group_name_H-M   'P 1'
#
loop_
_entity.id
_entity.type
_entity.pdbx_description
1 polymer ?
#
loop_
_entity_poly.entity_id
_entity_poly.type
_entity_poly.pdbx_seq_one_letter_code
_entity_poly.pdbx_strand_id
1 'polypeptide(L)'
;KIGAFSINLSDSRSALRSLRFAIDSLKKPNSSLYIYPEGEITPVSASKPQFKKGLAWLYQNTVKEIDFVPIAFYSHTFRDSKPELYINIGAALTIDRSLSKSELTTEFEKNLHELLTETRKVAGFTDERFEKS
;
A
#
# COMPACT_ATOMS: atom_id res chain seq x y z
N LYS A 1 -10.04 12.20 15.39
CA LYS A 1 -10.34 10.92 16.08
C LYS A 1 -9.88 9.80 15.14
N ILE A 2 -8.91 8.98 15.56
CA ILE A 2 -8.43 7.84 14.75
C ILE A 2 -9.37 6.67 15.01
N GLY A 3 -9.84 6.01 13.95
CA GLY A 3 -10.70 4.84 14.03
C GLY A 3 -10.13 3.72 13.16
N ALA A 4 -10.40 2.48 13.54
CA ALA A 4 -10.09 1.30 12.76
C ALA A 4 -11.36 0.47 12.57
N PHE A 5 -11.49 -0.18 11.43
CA PHE A 5 -12.56 -1.14 11.17
C PHE A 5 -11.95 -2.40 10.55
N SER A 6 -12.44 -3.56 10.99
CA SER A 6 -11.98 -4.85 10.49
C SER A 6 -12.64 -5.19 9.15
N ILE A 7 -11.93 -5.95 8.33
CA ILE A 7 -12.44 -6.51 7.08
C ILE A 7 -12.41 -8.04 7.18
N ASN A 8 -13.51 -8.70 6.82
CA ASN A 8 -13.51 -10.15 6.64
C ASN A 8 -13.21 -10.48 5.17
N LEU A 9 -12.00 -10.95 4.90
CA LEU A 9 -11.56 -11.30 3.54
C LEU A 9 -12.10 -12.66 3.06
N SER A 10 -12.62 -13.51 3.96
CA SER A 10 -13.22 -14.80 3.58
C SER A 10 -14.65 -14.67 3.06
N ASP A 11 -15.32 -13.54 3.34
CA ASP A 11 -16.65 -13.23 2.84
C ASP A 11 -16.60 -12.00 1.92
N SER A 12 -16.77 -12.24 0.62
CA SER A 12 -16.76 -11.20 -0.41
C SER A 12 -17.81 -10.11 -0.19
N ARG A 13 -18.97 -10.44 0.40
CA ARG A 13 -20.04 -9.46 0.68
C ARG A 13 -19.65 -8.57 1.85
N SER A 14 -19.07 -9.16 2.90
CA SER A 14 -18.55 -8.42 4.06
C SER A 14 -17.36 -7.51 3.67
N ALA A 15 -16.45 -8.02 2.83
CA ALA A 15 -15.34 -7.23 2.30
C ALA A 15 -15.85 -6.00 1.50
N LEU A 16 -16.82 -6.20 0.62
CA LEU A 16 -17.41 -5.10 -0.16
C LEU A 16 -18.14 -4.08 0.74
N ARG A 17 -18.83 -4.53 1.78
CA ARG A 17 -19.46 -3.64 2.78
C ARG A 17 -18.42 -2.76 3.47
N SER A 18 -17.28 -3.34 3.82
CA SER A 18 -16.17 -2.63 4.46
C SER A 18 -15.57 -1.56 3.51
N LEU A 19 -15.40 -1.88 2.22
CA LEU A 19 -14.93 -0.91 1.23
C LEU A 19 -15.91 0.25 1.02
N ARG A 20 -17.23 -0.03 1.01
CA ARG A 20 -18.25 1.03 0.93
C ARG A 20 -18.22 1.94 2.17
N PHE A 21 -18.10 1.34 3.35
CA PHE A 21 -17.93 2.09 4.60
C PHE A 21 -16.68 2.99 4.58
N ALA A 22 -15.59 2.51 3.97
CA ALA A 22 -14.37 3.29 3.79
C ALA A 22 -14.63 4.54 2.91
N ILE A 23 -15.31 4.37 1.77
CA ILE A 23 -15.69 5.48 0.88
C ILE A 23 -16.60 6.48 1.61
N ASP A 24 -17.59 6.00 2.36
CA ASP A 24 -18.48 6.87 3.13
C ASP A 24 -17.74 7.63 4.24
N SER A 25 -16.73 7.02 4.85
CA SER A 25 -15.87 7.67 5.84
C SER A 25 -15.04 8.79 5.22
N LEU A 26 -14.56 8.60 3.99
CA LEU A 26 -13.78 9.57 3.23
C LEU A 26 -14.59 10.80 2.77
N LYS A 27 -15.93 10.76 2.83
CA LYS A 27 -16.78 11.93 2.53
C LYS A 27 -16.70 13.02 3.60
N LYS A 28 -16.16 12.71 4.78
CA LYS A 28 -16.01 13.69 5.87
C LYS A 28 -14.83 14.61 5.54
N PRO A 29 -14.95 15.92 5.79
CA PRO A 29 -13.83 16.84 5.59
C PRO A 29 -12.66 16.43 6.49
N ASN A 30 -11.43 16.59 5.98
CA ASN A 30 -10.19 16.26 6.69
C ASN A 30 -10.12 14.81 7.19
N SER A 31 -10.63 13.87 6.39
CA SER A 31 -10.53 12.44 6.66
C SER A 31 -9.49 11.78 5.77
N SER A 32 -8.87 10.72 6.27
CA SER A 32 -7.91 9.91 5.53
C SER A 32 -8.13 8.44 5.85
N LEU A 33 -7.77 7.58 4.90
CA LEU A 33 -7.80 6.13 5.04
C LEU A 33 -6.40 5.61 4.79
N TYR A 34 -5.88 4.85 5.75
CA TYR A 34 -4.64 4.11 5.60
C TYR A 34 -4.97 2.62 5.46
N ILE A 35 -4.40 1.96 4.46
CA ILE A 35 -4.72 0.59 4.08
C ILE A 35 -3.44 -0.15 3.68
N TYR A 36 -3.32 -1.41 4.11
CA TYR A 36 -2.36 -2.38 3.58
C TYR A 36 -3.04 -3.19 2.46
N PRO A 37 -2.75 -2.91 1.18
CA PRO A 37 -3.45 -3.50 0.06
C PRO A 37 -3.19 -5.01 -0.13
N GLU A 38 -2.15 -5.57 0.48
CA GLU A 38 -1.86 -6.99 0.53
C GLU A 38 -2.91 -7.77 1.34
N GLY A 39 -3.59 -7.11 2.28
CA GLY A 39 -4.61 -7.73 3.13
C GLY A 39 -4.06 -8.67 4.21
N GLU A 40 -2.74 -8.78 4.34
CA GLU A 40 -2.02 -9.55 5.35
C GLU A 40 -0.69 -8.87 5.68
N ILE A 41 -0.11 -9.20 6.83
CA ILE A 41 1.24 -8.72 7.18
C ILE A 41 2.23 -9.54 6.38
N THR A 42 3.00 -8.88 5.53
CA THR A 42 4.05 -9.50 4.72
C THR A 42 5.43 -9.21 5.31
N PRO A 43 6.39 -10.15 5.19
CA PRO A 43 7.78 -9.86 5.51
C PRO A 43 8.35 -8.77 4.61
N VAL A 44 9.36 -8.05 5.09
CA VAL A 44 10.12 -7.09 4.27
C VAL A 44 10.79 -7.86 3.12
N SER A 45 10.43 -7.52 1.88
CA SER A 45 10.90 -8.21 0.67
C SER A 45 11.34 -7.23 -0.42
N ALA A 46 12.25 -7.69 -1.28
CA ALA A 46 12.63 -6.98 -2.50
C ALA A 46 11.64 -7.25 -3.63
N SER A 47 10.79 -8.26 -3.48
CA SER A 47 9.81 -8.63 -4.49
C SER A 47 8.73 -7.56 -4.63
N LYS A 48 8.18 -7.46 -5.83
CA LYS A 48 6.98 -6.67 -6.08
C LYS A 48 5.86 -7.15 -5.14
N PRO A 49 5.17 -6.25 -4.43
CA PRO A 49 4.08 -6.65 -3.53
C PRO A 49 2.91 -7.20 -4.35
N GLN A 50 2.08 -8.02 -3.70
CA GLN A 50 0.89 -8.62 -4.31
C GLN A 50 -0.36 -8.04 -3.67
N PHE A 51 -1.12 -7.26 -4.43
CA PHE A 51 -2.25 -6.53 -3.91
C PHE A 51 -3.56 -7.31 -4.11
N LYS A 52 -4.47 -7.17 -3.15
CA LYS A 52 -5.87 -7.56 -3.34
C LYS A 52 -6.56 -6.54 -4.24
N LYS A 53 -7.46 -7.02 -5.10
CA LYS A 53 -8.25 -6.20 -6.05
C LYS A 53 -9.17 -5.15 -5.39
N GLY A 54 -9.30 -5.19 -4.06
CA GLY A 54 -10.11 -4.23 -3.29
C GLY A 54 -9.62 -2.79 -3.43
N LEU A 55 -8.31 -2.56 -3.54
CA LEU A 55 -7.75 -1.22 -3.75
C LEU A 55 -8.18 -0.64 -5.11
N ALA A 56 -8.06 -1.42 -6.18
CA ALA A 56 -8.51 -1.01 -7.51
C ALA A 56 -10.02 -0.70 -7.54
N TRP A 57 -10.84 -1.51 -6.85
CA TRP A 57 -12.26 -1.21 -6.70
C TRP A 57 -12.50 0.10 -5.95
N LEU A 58 -11.78 0.33 -4.84
CA LEU A 58 -11.90 1.55 -4.06
C LEU A 58 -11.49 2.78 -4.89
N TYR A 59 -10.38 2.69 -5.64
CA TYR A 59 -9.93 3.76 -6.54
C TYR A 59 -10.99 4.13 -7.59
N GLN A 60 -11.65 3.15 -8.21
CA GLN A 60 -12.68 3.43 -9.21
C GLN A 60 -13.97 4.01 -8.62
N ASN A 61 -14.30 3.70 -7.37
CA ASN A 61 -15.58 4.06 -6.75
C ASN A 61 -15.49 5.27 -5.80
N THR A 62 -14.29 5.78 -5.55
CA THR A 62 -14.05 6.98 -4.73
C THR A 62 -14.17 8.24 -5.59
N VAL A 63 -14.59 9.37 -5.01
CA VAL A 63 -14.63 10.67 -5.71
C VAL A 63 -13.26 11.04 -6.30
N LYS A 64 -13.25 11.80 -7.41
CA LYS A 64 -12.01 12.11 -8.16
C LYS A 64 -11.02 12.98 -7.38
N GLU A 65 -11.48 13.72 -6.37
CA GLU A 65 -10.69 14.68 -5.60
C GLU A 65 -9.89 14.04 -4.43
N ILE A 66 -9.90 12.72 -4.29
CA ILE A 66 -9.14 12.03 -3.24
C ILE A 66 -7.79 11.57 -3.77
N ASP A 67 -6.74 11.99 -3.07
CA ASP A 67 -5.36 11.58 -3.33
C ASP A 67 -5.10 10.14 -2.89
N PHE A 68 -4.43 9.39 -3.76
CA PHE A 68 -3.89 8.06 -3.44
C PHE A 68 -2.39 8.18 -3.32
N VAL A 69 -1.89 8.12 -2.09
CA VAL A 69 -0.48 8.37 -1.78
C VAL A 69 0.18 7.07 -1.31
N PRO A 70 1.18 6.54 -2.03
CA PRO A 70 1.91 5.36 -1.61
C PRO A 70 2.88 5.73 -0.48
N ILE A 71 3.02 4.84 0.50
CA ILE A 71 3.94 5.02 1.62
C ILE A 71 4.76 3.74 1.78
N ALA A 72 6.07 3.86 1.66
CA ALA A 72 7.02 2.76 1.86
C ALA A 72 7.59 2.82 3.28
N PHE A 73 7.60 1.66 3.93
CA PHE A 73 8.23 1.43 5.22
C PHE A 73 9.35 0.40 5.03
N TYR A 74 10.55 0.74 5.50
CA TYR A 74 11.68 -0.19 5.50
C TYR A 74 12.39 -0.13 6.85
N SER A 75 12.35 -1.24 7.59
CA SER A 75 12.94 -1.35 8.92
C SER A 75 13.98 -2.46 8.93
N HIS A 76 15.14 -2.22 9.54
CA HIS A 76 16.19 -3.24 9.69
C HIS A 76 17.12 -3.01 10.88
N THR A 77 17.90 -4.03 11.22
CA THR A 77 18.91 -4.02 12.31
C THR A 77 20.30 -4.45 11.81
N PHE A 78 20.61 -4.26 10.52
CA PHE A 78 21.86 -4.78 9.93
C PHE A 78 23.15 -4.10 10.45
N ARG A 79 23.07 -2.85 10.94
CA ARG A 79 24.24 -2.09 11.41
C ARG A 79 24.46 -2.24 12.93
N ASP A 80 23.39 -2.32 13.70
CA ASP A 80 23.37 -2.49 15.15
C ASP A 80 22.03 -3.13 15.57
N SER A 81 21.98 -3.66 16.78
CA SER A 81 20.79 -4.14 17.50
C SER A 81 19.65 -3.13 17.60
N LYS A 82 19.94 -1.83 17.46
CA LYS A 82 18.92 -0.78 17.38
C LYS A 82 18.31 -0.74 15.97
N PRO A 83 16.97 -0.88 15.82
CA PRO A 83 16.34 -0.83 14.51
C PRO A 83 16.41 0.57 13.90
N GLU A 84 16.79 0.64 12.63
CA GLU A 84 16.65 1.82 11.78
C GLU A 84 15.33 1.70 11.01
N LEU A 85 14.56 2.79 10.96
CA LEU A 85 13.31 2.88 10.22
C LEU A 85 13.41 3.99 9.18
N TYR A 86 13.18 3.62 7.94
CA TYR A 86 13.08 4.52 6.80
C TYR A 86 11.61 4.57 6.36
N ILE A 87 11.08 5.78 6.25
CA ILE A 87 9.73 6.05 5.76
C ILE A 87 9.86 6.95 4.54
N ASN A 88 9.29 6.52 3.43
CA ASN A 88 9.24 7.30 2.20
C ASN A 88 7.78 7.50 1.78
N ILE A 89 7.37 8.74 1.63
CA ILE A 89 6.02 9.13 1.24
C ILE A 89 6.09 9.61 -0.21
N GLY A 90 5.46 8.87 -1.11
CA GLY A 90 5.44 9.22 -2.53
C GLY A 90 4.52 10.40 -2.84
N ALA A 91 4.50 10.80 -4.12
CA ALA A 91 3.52 11.73 -4.63
C ALA A 91 2.14 11.07 -4.80
N ALA A 92 1.08 11.89 -4.85
CA ALA A 92 -0.26 11.42 -5.20
C ALA A 92 -0.26 10.80 -6.61
N LEU A 93 -0.80 9.59 -6.73
CA LEU A 93 -0.84 8.84 -7.98
C LEU A 93 -1.94 9.37 -8.90
N THR A 94 -1.59 9.59 -10.17
CA THR A 94 -2.54 9.92 -11.24
C THR A 94 -2.60 8.76 -12.22
N ILE A 95 -3.51 7.81 -11.96
CA ILE A 95 -3.70 6.62 -12.81
C ILE A 95 -5.03 6.74 -13.55
N ASP A 96 -5.08 6.36 -14.83
CA ASP A 96 -6.34 6.33 -15.57
C ASP A 96 -7.34 5.37 -14.91
N ARG A 97 -8.46 5.91 -14.44
CA ARG A 97 -9.54 5.17 -13.77
C ARG A 97 -10.32 4.26 -14.73
N SER A 98 -10.20 4.47 -16.05
CA SER A 98 -10.86 3.66 -17.07
C SER A 98 -10.26 2.26 -17.23
N LEU A 99 -9.02 2.07 -16.75
CA LEU A 99 -8.32 0.80 -16.77
C LEU A 99 -9.10 -0.31 -16.05
N SER A 100 -8.87 -1.56 -16.46
CA SER A 100 -9.42 -2.71 -15.75
C SER A 100 -8.87 -2.80 -14.33
N LYS A 101 -9.60 -3.48 -13.44
CA LYS A 101 -9.13 -3.68 -12.06
C LYS A 101 -7.78 -4.38 -11.99
N SER A 102 -7.47 -5.25 -12.95
CA SER A 102 -6.19 -5.95 -13.00
C SER A 102 -5.05 -4.99 -13.35
N GLU A 103 -5.25 -4.15 -14.36
CA GLU A 103 -4.27 -3.13 -14.78
C GLU A 103 -4.04 -2.11 -13.67
N LEU A 104 -5.11 -1.61 -13.03
CA LEU A 104 -4.99 -0.72 -11.87
C LEU A 104 -4.18 -1.36 -10.75
N THR A 105 -4.44 -2.63 -10.45
CA THR A 105 -3.70 -3.37 -9.41
C THR A 105 -2.21 -3.43 -9.77
N THR A 106 -1.88 -3.78 -11.01
CA THR A 106 -0.50 -3.80 -11.49
C THR A 106 0.19 -2.44 -11.38
N GLU A 107 -0.49 -1.35 -11.75
CA GLU A 107 0.06 0.00 -11.63
C GLU A 107 0.32 0.38 -10.17
N PHE A 108 -0.60 0.07 -9.25
CA PHE A 108 -0.39 0.33 -7.83
C PHE A 108 0.79 -0.47 -7.26
N GLU A 109 0.88 -1.76 -7.59
CA GLU A 109 2.01 -2.61 -7.18
C GLU A 109 3.33 -2.08 -7.70
N LYS A 110 3.37 -1.65 -8.97
CA LYS A 110 4.56 -1.08 -9.60
C LYS A 110 5.00 0.20 -8.88
N ASN A 111 4.10 1.15 -8.68
CA ASN A 111 4.42 2.43 -8.03
C ASN A 111 4.92 2.22 -6.58
N LEU A 112 4.29 1.33 -5.81
CA LEU A 112 4.77 1.04 -4.45
C LEU A 112 6.11 0.30 -4.48
N HIS A 113 6.31 -0.62 -5.42
CA HIS A 113 7.56 -1.36 -5.55
C HIS A 113 8.75 -0.45 -5.90
N GLU A 114 8.54 0.53 -6.79
CA GLU A 114 9.54 1.55 -7.12
C GLU A 114 9.91 2.36 -5.86
N LEU A 115 8.90 2.84 -5.12
CA LEU A 115 9.11 3.58 -3.86
C LEU A 115 9.84 2.76 -2.79
N LEU A 116 9.49 1.47 -2.64
CA LEU A 116 10.17 0.55 -1.73
C LEU A 116 11.63 0.34 -2.14
N THR A 117 11.89 0.20 -3.45
CA THR A 117 13.24 0.01 -3.99
C THR A 117 14.11 1.24 -3.74
N GLU A 118 13.57 2.44 -3.95
CA GLU A 118 14.26 3.69 -3.64
C GLU A 118 14.57 3.81 -2.14
N THR A 119 13.61 3.47 -1.29
CA THR A 119 13.77 3.51 0.17
C THR A 119 14.89 2.59 0.64
N ARG A 120 14.97 1.37 0.07
CA ARG A 120 16.05 0.41 0.35
C ARG A 120 17.42 0.90 -0.10
N LYS A 121 17.50 1.53 -1.27
CA LYS A 121 18.75 2.14 -1.76
C LYS A 121 19.26 3.23 -0.81
N VAL A 122 18.37 4.10 -0.32
CA VAL A 122 18.72 5.14 0.66
C VAL A 122 19.19 4.55 1.98
N ALA A 123 18.57 3.46 2.44
CA ALA A 123 19.02 2.73 3.62
C ALA A 123 20.42 2.07 3.46
N GLY A 124 20.95 2.05 2.23
CA GLY A 124 22.21 1.43 1.89
C GLY A 124 22.14 -0.09 1.88
N PHE A 125 20.95 -0.66 1.64
CA PHE A 125 20.75 -2.10 1.55
C PHE A 125 20.95 -2.57 0.10
N THR A 126 21.88 -3.49 -0.12
CA THR A 126 22.08 -4.20 -1.39
C THR A 126 21.88 -5.70 -1.17
N ASP A 127 21.17 -6.36 -2.09
CA ASP A 127 20.87 -7.80 -2.00
C ASP A 127 22.11 -8.70 -2.25
N GLU A 128 23.24 -8.09 -2.66
CA GLU A 128 24.51 -8.77 -3.00
C GLU A 128 25.08 -9.64 -1.86
N ARG A 129 24.74 -9.34 -0.59
CA ARG A 129 25.21 -10.13 0.57
C ARG A 129 24.37 -11.37 0.88
N PHE A 130 23.23 -11.55 0.23
CA PHE A 130 22.30 -12.66 0.54
C PHE A 130 22.12 -13.66 -0.61
N GLU A 131 22.74 -13.45 -1.77
CA GLU A 131 22.68 -14.39 -2.91
C GLU A 131 23.58 -15.64 -2.78
N LYS A 132 24.29 -15.83 -1.66
CA LYS A 132 24.99 -17.09 -1.39
C LYS A 132 24.88 -17.51 0.06
N SER A 133 24.01 -18.48 0.32
CA SER A 133 24.14 -19.47 1.39
C SER A 133 23.50 -20.78 0.92
#